data_AF-A0A1M5P8D3-F1
#
_entry.id   AF-A0A1M5P8D3-F1
#
_cell.length_a   1.000
_cell.length_b   1.000
_cell.length_c   1.000
_cell.angle_alpha   90.00
_cell.angle_beta   90.00
_cell.angle_gamma   90.00
#
_symmetry.space_group_name_H-M   'P 1'
#
loop_
_entity.id
_entity.type
_entity.pdbx_description
1 polymer ?
#
loop_
_entity_poly.entity_id
_entity_poly.type
_entity_poly.pdbx_seq_one_letter_code
_entity_poly.pdbx_strand_id
1 'polypeptide(L)'
;MDSKTSQQIVSGPWDNRSNEMEEQLPSALVATMWLCLLQAVEQRYLDELGDCNMAVAFDLGIAVQVAEEESIPLADLMVEVFEFYNEKLELSLPSTPLAVQVARNYETALQTQHLLH
;
A
#
# COMPACT_ATOMS: atom_id res chain seq x y z
N MET A 1 -17.52 -43.65 -23.35
CA MET A 1 -16.12 -43.66 -22.87
C MET A 1 -15.24 -43.30 -24.06
N ASP A 2 -14.64 -42.12 -24.21
CA ASP A 2 -14.67 -40.87 -23.47
C ASP A 2 -14.36 -39.74 -24.45
N SER A 3 -15.05 -38.62 -24.25
CA SER A 3 -14.82 -37.34 -24.92
C SER A 3 -13.48 -36.73 -24.49
N LYS A 4 -12.62 -36.34 -25.44
CA LYS A 4 -11.63 -35.28 -25.24
C LYS A 4 -11.67 -34.34 -26.44
N THR A 5 -12.72 -33.53 -26.47
CA THR A 5 -12.80 -32.34 -27.30
C THR A 5 -11.91 -31.29 -26.66
N SER A 6 -10.75 -31.03 -27.27
CA SER A 6 -9.99 -29.82 -27.03
C SER A 6 -10.89 -28.62 -27.36
N GLN A 7 -11.48 -28.01 -26.35
CA GLN A 7 -12.14 -26.72 -26.51
C GLN A 7 -11.05 -25.65 -26.64
N GLN A 8 -10.75 -25.29 -27.87
CA GLN A 8 -10.21 -23.96 -28.19
C GLN A 8 -11.21 -22.94 -27.67
N ILE A 9 -10.81 -22.19 -26.65
CA ILE A 9 -11.56 -21.02 -26.21
C ILE A 9 -11.46 -20.00 -27.34
N VAL A 10 -12.59 -19.75 -27.98
CA VAL A 10 -12.76 -18.75 -29.03
C VAL A 10 -12.51 -17.38 -28.41
N SER A 11 -11.42 -16.74 -28.83
CA SER A 11 -11.13 -15.34 -28.53
C SER A 11 -12.26 -14.47 -29.08
N GLY A 12 -12.86 -13.66 -28.20
CA GLY A 12 -13.91 -12.72 -28.59
C GLY A 12 -13.28 -11.48 -29.24
N PRO A 13 -14.02 -10.73 -30.07
CA PRO A 13 -13.50 -9.53 -30.75
C PRO A 13 -13.27 -8.33 -29.79
N TRP A 14 -13.29 -8.58 -28.48
CA TRP A 14 -13.10 -7.61 -27.41
C TRP A 14 -11.83 -7.88 -26.58
N ASP A 15 -11.07 -8.94 -26.85
CA ASP A 15 -9.83 -9.30 -26.14
C ASP A 15 -8.64 -8.37 -26.46
N ASN A 16 -8.90 -7.16 -26.98
CA ASN A 16 -7.86 -6.27 -27.49
C ASN A 16 -7.86 -4.87 -26.87
N ARG A 17 -8.48 -4.69 -25.69
CA ARG A 17 -8.39 -3.46 -24.91
C ARG A 17 -8.46 -3.73 -23.40
N SER A 18 -7.34 -4.16 -22.83
CA SER A 18 -6.85 -3.68 -21.54
C SER A 18 -5.33 -3.88 -21.54
N ASN A 19 -4.63 -3.15 -22.41
CA ASN A 19 -3.31 -2.65 -22.05
C ASN A 19 -3.53 -1.43 -21.12
N GLU A 20 -4.37 -1.64 -20.10
CA GLU A 20 -4.50 -0.77 -18.96
C GLU A 20 -3.20 -1.01 -18.23
N MET A 21 -2.26 -0.11 -18.46
CA MET A 21 -1.21 0.22 -17.52
C MET A 21 -1.95 0.65 -16.25
N GLU A 22 -2.53 -0.32 -15.53
CA GLU A 22 -2.95 -0.11 -14.15
C GLU A 22 -1.73 0.49 -13.47
N GLU A 23 -1.90 1.68 -12.91
CA GLU A 23 -0.90 2.33 -12.07
C GLU A 23 -0.68 1.45 -10.84
N GLN A 24 0.04 0.35 -11.04
CA GLN A 24 0.39 -0.58 -9.99
C GLN A 24 1.52 0.08 -9.23
N LEU A 25 1.26 0.35 -7.95
CA LEU A 25 2.29 0.78 -7.01
C LEU A 25 3.50 -0.16 -7.12
N PRO A 26 4.73 0.37 -7.18
CA PRO A 26 5.92 -0.47 -7.20
C PRO A 26 5.89 -1.44 -6.02
N SER A 27 6.05 -2.74 -6.28
CA SER A 27 5.99 -3.77 -5.23
C SER A 27 7.01 -3.53 -4.11
N ALA A 28 8.17 -2.96 -4.44
CA ALA A 28 9.19 -2.53 -3.49
C ALA A 28 8.70 -1.39 -2.57
N LEU A 29 7.89 -0.46 -3.07
CA LEU A 29 7.33 0.64 -2.27
C LEU A 29 6.31 0.09 -1.26
N VAL A 30 5.39 -0.78 -1.72
CA VAL A 30 4.41 -1.42 -0.84
C VAL A 30 5.10 -2.25 0.25
N ALA A 31 6.13 -3.02 -0.11
CA ALA A 31 6.91 -3.78 0.85
C ALA A 31 7.65 -2.86 1.86
N THR A 32 8.20 -1.75 1.39
CA THR A 32 8.85 -0.75 2.26
C THR A 32 7.84 -0.15 3.22
N MET A 33 6.65 0.21 2.74
CA MET A 33 5.61 0.78 3.59
C MET A 33 5.10 -0.20 4.63
N TRP A 34 4.94 -1.47 4.25
CA TRP A 34 4.56 -2.51 5.18
C TRP A 34 5.59 -2.68 6.30
N LEU A 35 6.89 -2.68 5.98
CA LEU A 35 7.95 -2.72 6.99
C LEU A 35 7.94 -1.47 7.89
N CYS A 36 7.74 -0.29 7.32
CA CYS A 36 7.63 0.95 8.09
C CYS A 36 6.44 0.92 9.06
N LEU A 37 5.30 0.38 8.62
CA LEU A 37 4.10 0.18 9.42
C LEU A 37 4.38 -0.81 10.57
N LEU A 38 4.94 -1.99 10.27
CA LEU A 38 5.28 -3.00 11.27
C LEU A 38 6.27 -2.50 12.33
N GLN A 39 7.17 -1.59 11.97
CA GLN A 39 8.13 -0.99 12.90
C GLN A 39 7.52 0.10 13.79
N ALA A 40 6.48 0.79 13.31
CA ALA A 40 5.89 1.94 14.00
C ALA A 40 4.66 1.57 14.85
N VAL A 41 3.89 0.57 14.44
CA VAL A 41 2.63 0.21 15.10
C VAL A 41 2.89 -0.76 16.25
N GLU A 42 2.29 -0.50 17.42
CA GLU A 42 2.34 -1.44 18.55
C GLU A 42 1.61 -2.75 18.22
N GLN A 43 2.09 -3.88 18.74
CA GLN A 43 1.55 -5.20 18.43
C GLN A 43 0.02 -5.30 18.56
N ARG A 44 -0.57 -4.69 19.60
CA ARG A 44 -2.03 -4.70 19.82
C ARG A 44 -2.81 -4.14 18.61
N TYR A 45 -2.29 -3.10 17.99
CA TYR A 45 -2.92 -2.42 16.87
C TYR A 45 -2.68 -3.17 15.55
N LEU A 46 -1.55 -3.89 15.43
CA LEU A 46 -1.32 -4.81 14.32
C LEU A 46 -2.30 -5.98 14.35
N ASP A 47 -2.58 -6.51 15.55
CA ASP A 47 -3.54 -7.59 15.73
C ASP A 47 -4.97 -7.14 15.37
N GLU A 48 -5.33 -5.88 15.71
CA GLU A 48 -6.61 -5.27 15.35
C GLU A 48 -6.73 -4.97 13.84
N LEU A 49 -5.64 -4.52 13.21
CA LEU A 49 -5.59 -4.31 11.75
C LEU A 49 -5.71 -5.63 10.98
N GLY A 50 -5.22 -6.74 11.54
CA GLY A 50 -5.36 -8.08 10.95
C GLY A 50 -4.94 -8.14 9.49
N ASP A 51 -5.83 -8.65 8.64
CA ASP A 51 -5.61 -8.80 7.20
C ASP A 51 -5.59 -7.46 6.44
N CYS A 52 -6.05 -6.36 7.07
CA CYS A 52 -6.04 -5.03 6.46
C CYS A 52 -4.66 -4.37 6.51
N ASN A 53 -3.68 -4.91 7.24
CA ASN A 53 -2.34 -4.34 7.32
C ASN A 53 -1.68 -4.16 5.93
N MET A 54 -1.98 -5.03 4.98
CA MET A 54 -1.47 -4.95 3.62
C MET A 54 -2.20 -3.88 2.80
N ALA A 55 -3.51 -3.72 3.00
CA ALA A 55 -4.28 -2.65 2.38
C ALA A 55 -3.82 -1.28 2.88
N VAL A 56 -3.59 -1.15 4.20
CA VAL A 56 -3.01 0.07 4.79
C VAL A 56 -1.65 0.39 4.18
N ALA A 57 -0.75 -0.59 4.08
CA ALA A 57 0.57 -0.38 3.49
C ALA A 57 0.50 0.01 1.99
N PHE A 58 -0.48 -0.51 1.26
CA PHE A 58 -0.74 -0.11 -0.12
C PHE A 58 -1.19 1.36 -0.19
N ASP A 59 -2.20 1.76 0.60
CA ASP A 59 -2.71 3.13 0.62
C ASP A 59 -1.66 4.15 1.09
N LEU A 60 -0.80 3.76 2.04
CA LEU A 60 0.36 4.57 2.43
C LEU A 60 1.38 4.71 1.28
N GLY A 61 1.50 3.71 0.41
CA GLY A 61 2.29 3.80 -0.81
C GLY A 61 1.72 4.81 -1.80
N ILE A 62 0.39 4.90 -1.92
CA ILE A 62 -0.27 5.94 -2.71
C ILE A 62 0.01 7.31 -2.10
N ALA A 63 -0.10 7.44 -0.78
CA ALA A 63 0.17 8.69 -0.07
C ALA A 63 1.60 9.20 -0.33
N VAL A 64 2.59 8.31 -0.45
CA VAL A 64 3.96 8.67 -0.85
C VAL A 64 3.98 9.29 -2.25
N GLN A 65 3.36 8.64 -3.23
CA GLN A 65 3.34 9.15 -4.61
C GLN A 65 2.64 10.51 -4.70
N VAL A 66 1.49 10.64 -4.05
CA VAL A 66 0.73 11.90 -4.00
C VAL A 66 1.53 13.00 -3.29
N ALA A 67 2.24 12.69 -2.20
CA ALA A 67 3.10 13.65 -1.52
C ALA A 67 4.20 14.20 -2.44
N GLU A 68 4.82 13.33 -3.23
CA GLU A 68 5.87 13.71 -4.19
C GLU A 68 5.32 14.54 -5.35
N GLU A 69 4.16 14.17 -5.89
CA GLU A 69 3.53 14.85 -7.03
C GLU A 69 2.97 16.24 -6.64
N GLU A 70 2.29 16.33 -5.51
CA GLU A 70 1.57 17.53 -5.07
C GLU A 70 2.38 18.39 -4.08
N SER A 71 3.59 17.95 -3.70
CA SER A 71 4.45 18.63 -2.70
C SER A 71 3.77 18.83 -1.34
N ILE A 72 2.93 17.89 -0.93
CA ILE A 72 2.21 17.88 0.35
C ILE A 72 3.08 17.17 1.40
N PRO A 73 3.09 17.61 2.67
CA PRO A 73 3.79 16.88 3.73
C PRO A 73 3.27 15.44 3.86
N LEU A 74 4.15 14.45 3.66
CA LEU A 74 3.78 13.04 3.66
C LEU A 74 3.05 12.61 4.94
N ALA A 75 3.48 13.12 6.08
CA ALA A 75 2.84 12.81 7.36
C ALA A 75 1.36 13.22 7.38
N ASP A 76 0.99 14.33 6.73
CA ASP A 76 -0.40 14.80 6.72
C ASP A 76 -1.29 13.84 5.92
N LEU A 77 -0.84 13.38 4.74
CA LEU A 77 -1.56 12.37 3.96
C LEU A 77 -1.65 11.02 4.68
N MET A 78 -0.59 10.62 5.38
CA MET A 78 -0.62 9.38 6.17
C MET A 78 -1.61 9.46 7.35
N VAL A 79 -1.83 10.65 7.93
CA VAL A 79 -2.88 10.83 8.95
C VAL A 79 -4.25 10.54 8.35
N GLU A 80 -4.55 11.05 7.17
CA GLU A 80 -5.83 10.80 6.49
C GLU A 80 -6.06 9.30 6.24
N VAL A 81 -5.01 8.58 5.82
CA VAL A 81 -5.08 7.12 5.67
C VAL A 81 -5.41 6.45 7.01
N PHE A 82 -4.70 6.77 8.09
CA PHE A 82 -4.98 6.14 9.39
C PHE A 82 -6.34 6.51 9.97
N GLU A 83 -6.80 7.75 9.77
CA GLU A 83 -8.13 8.18 10.19
C GLU A 83 -9.23 7.46 9.41
N PHE A 84 -9.04 7.25 8.10
CA PHE A 84 -9.94 6.43 7.30
C PHE A 84 -10.06 5.00 7.86
N TYR A 85 -8.94 4.35 8.18
CA TYR A 85 -8.98 3.00 8.75
C TYR A 85 -9.53 2.96 10.17
N ASN A 86 -9.27 3.98 10.99
CA ASN A 86 -9.91 4.12 12.30
C ASN A 86 -11.44 4.18 12.17
N GLU A 87 -11.96 4.96 11.22
CA GLU A 87 -13.40 5.04 10.99
C GLU A 87 -13.96 3.71 10.45
N LYS A 88 -13.29 3.09 9.47
CA LYS A 88 -13.78 1.88 8.79
C LYS A 88 -13.75 0.64 9.66
N LEU A 89 -12.76 0.52 10.53
CA LEU A 89 -12.52 -0.67 11.35
C LEU A 89 -12.84 -0.42 12.83
N GLU A 90 -13.41 0.73 13.18
CA GLU A 90 -13.70 1.16 14.55
C GLU A 90 -12.47 1.10 15.48
N LEU A 91 -11.31 1.50 14.94
CA LEU A 91 -10.03 1.48 15.65
C LEU A 91 -9.74 2.82 16.35
N SER A 92 -8.72 2.79 17.20
CA SER A 92 -8.22 3.97 17.91
C SER A 92 -6.71 4.12 17.74
N LEU A 93 -6.22 3.94 16.51
CA LEU A 93 -4.83 4.19 16.17
C LEU A 93 -4.50 5.66 16.47
N PRO A 94 -3.33 5.95 17.08
CA PRO A 94 -2.91 7.32 17.29
C PRO A 94 -2.38 7.89 15.96
N SER A 95 -3.29 8.28 15.06
CA SER A 95 -3.00 8.59 13.64
C SER A 95 -1.86 9.59 13.46
N THR A 96 -1.88 10.74 14.14
CA THR A 96 -0.85 11.78 14.01
C THR A 96 0.55 11.31 14.41
N PRO A 97 0.80 10.84 15.65
CA PRO A 97 2.14 10.37 16.00
C PRO A 97 2.58 9.15 15.18
N LEU A 98 1.64 8.28 14.79
CA LEU A 98 1.95 7.13 13.94
C LEU A 98 2.39 7.55 12.53
N ALA A 99 1.66 8.48 11.90
CA ALA A 99 2.00 9.04 10.59
C ALA A 99 3.39 9.68 10.58
N VAL A 100 3.70 10.50 11.60
CA VAL A 100 5.03 11.09 11.74
C VAL A 100 6.11 10.02 11.86
N GLN A 101 5.86 8.96 12.61
CA GLN A 101 6.84 7.88 12.79
C GLN A 101 7.03 7.05 11.53
N VAL A 102 5.95 6.70 10.84
CA VAL A 102 5.99 5.94 9.57
C VAL A 102 6.69 6.75 8.48
N ALA A 103 6.38 8.04 8.34
CA ALA A 103 7.05 8.92 7.38
C ALA A 103 8.57 9.01 7.65
N ARG A 104 8.98 9.14 8.91
CA ARG A 104 10.41 9.13 9.29
C ARG A 104 11.11 7.80 8.98
N ASN A 105 10.44 6.68 9.22
CA ASN A 105 10.98 5.36 8.89
C ASN A 105 11.18 5.23 7.37
N TYR A 106 10.22 5.72 6.59
CA TYR A 106 10.29 5.73 5.13
C TYR A 106 11.46 6.59 4.63
N GLU A 107 11.62 7.83 5.14
CA GLU A 107 12.76 8.70 4.80
C GLU A 107 14.11 8.04 5.11
N THR A 108 14.20 7.34 6.26
CA THR A 108 15.41 6.61 6.66
C THR A 108 15.68 5.43 5.72
N ALA A 109 14.64 4.72 5.30
CA ALA A 109 14.74 3.61 4.35
C ALA A 109 15.24 4.10 2.98
N LEU A 110 14.72 5.23 2.49
CA LEU A 110 15.18 5.87 1.26
C LEU A 110 16.66 6.24 1.35
N GLN A 111 17.10 6.88 2.44
CA GLN A 111 18.51 7.24 2.63
C GLN A 111 19.42 6.00 2.62
N THR A 112 18.98 4.90 3.23
CA THR A 112 19.74 3.65 3.25
C THR A 112 19.87 3.04 1.86
N GLN A 113 18.80 3.07 1.05
CA GLN A 113 18.84 2.59 -0.33
C GLN A 113 19.77 3.46 -1.20
N HIS A 114 19.75 4.78 -1.04
CA HIS A 114 20.63 5.69 -1.78
C HIS A 114 22.12 5.50 -1.47
N LEU A 115 22.47 5.00 -0.28
CA LEU A 115 23.86 4.72 0.10
C LEU A 115 24.41 3.40 -0.48
N LEU A 116 23.55 2.53 -1.00
CA LEU A 116 23.91 1.21 -1.54
C LEU A 116 24.05 1.21 -3.07
N HIS A 117 23.69 2.30 -3.75
CA HIS A 117 23.73 2.49 -5.20
C HIS A 117 24.75 3.55 -5.60
#